data_AF-A0A533Y7S8-F1
#
_entry.id   AF-A0A533Y7S8-F1
#
_cell.length_a   1.000
_cell.length_b   1.000
_cell.length_c   1.000
_cell.angle_alpha   90.00
_cell.angle_beta   90.00
_cell.angle_gamma   90.00
#
_symmetry.space_group_name_H-M   'P 1'
#
loop_
_entity.id
_entity.type
_entity.pdbx_description
1 polymer ?
#
loop_
_entity_poly.entity_id
_entity_poly.type
_entity_poly.pdbx_seq_one_letter_code
_entity_poly.pdbx_strand_id
1 'polypeptide(L)'
;MRIAFLLGVLIGGCTAGSKPPSSPEAQKPAGQWQEVAASDLAQQSGVAEAESREVESRGLPPITVTPLFMPLQVLTEKFQMPVPCEGRQSCWLSRRGTGSLSETFSYFSNFGAARCSDEYYLSCQREFHDTLDAFKSRNGFGAGQPEVRATYFNNIDLRIGRDMHCLRNGDRVACYVSNYGPPAFLNGGANPAYPDPHAALTEAVVAAGGVFASVTIQQQPVGSLGTAQAFKNLPPSVGSPGPLPIPKPLATVAMEFGPAPSPKTVIVRERDGLFTQTNYGVCPFTSNDGPPSRQDVDTGIDVRPGDVIEFSATGSIWAGVCLTAQNGPKGWDYATNDRKFPVRGVPPFGLIGRIGQPNDTAAYPSVDFACDRGCGSHPSYFYIGDSRPYTANGSGGRLYLRTNDDTPGNGTGFFQVTITVRRDAKFYVYDQNGKLIPSVALDREGPKFVPQMCLACHGGYYNAETHTVRGASFLPFDVFNFLYSESPGFRLADQEVKFRDLNLLVQSTNPSRDNPNRPIQRMIEGMYRGPTGIVNQTAVRYIPVGWRGHEDLYRDFVGKYCRLCHMAQAPRIDFETYDNFKQSAPTAAICRFGTMPHAQGPYGHLETGRFSSQVGDELRALGVSCINKS
;
A
#
# COMPACT_ATOMS: atom_id res chain seq x y z
N MET A 1 -40.07 30.58 15.43
CA MET A 1 -40.10 32.05 15.26
C MET A 1 -39.33 32.43 14.00
N ARG A 2 -39.63 33.57 13.37
CA ARG A 2 -38.91 34.10 12.20
C ARG A 2 -37.97 35.23 12.62
N ILE A 3 -36.85 35.37 11.91
CA ILE A 3 -36.19 36.64 11.51
C ILE A 3 -35.31 36.31 10.29
N ALA A 4 -35.05 37.28 9.42
CA ALA A 4 -34.39 37.09 8.12
C ALA A 4 -33.66 38.38 7.68
N PHE A 5 -33.09 38.36 6.46
CA PHE A 5 -32.33 39.43 5.78
C PHE A 5 -30.87 39.63 6.26
N LEU A 6 -29.94 40.14 5.43
CA LEU A 6 -30.09 40.81 4.11
C LEU A 6 -28.97 40.41 3.13
N LEU A 7 -29.23 40.56 1.81
CA LEU A 7 -28.25 40.42 0.72
C LEU A 7 -27.41 41.70 0.52
N GLY A 8 -26.28 41.59 -0.22
CA GLY A 8 -25.58 42.72 -0.82
C GLY A 8 -24.69 42.29 -2.01
N VAL A 9 -24.90 42.87 -3.19
CA VAL A 9 -24.16 42.62 -4.45
C VAL A 9 -24.09 43.91 -5.27
N LEU A 10 -22.90 44.26 -5.78
CA LEU A 10 -22.52 45.20 -6.88
C LEU A 10 -20.97 45.03 -7.04
N ILE A 11 -20.27 44.88 -8.17
CA ILE A 11 -20.35 45.27 -9.59
C ILE A 11 -19.68 46.63 -9.92
N GLY A 12 -18.62 46.59 -10.75
CA GLY A 12 -17.90 47.73 -11.37
C GLY A 12 -16.59 48.15 -10.67
N GLY A 13 -15.50 48.60 -11.34
CA GLY A 13 -15.15 48.54 -12.77
C GLY A 13 -14.31 49.71 -13.32
N CYS A 14 -13.02 49.48 -13.66
CA CYS A 14 -12.13 50.37 -14.47
C CYS A 14 -11.77 51.77 -13.86
N THR A 15 -10.70 52.53 -14.23
CA THR A 15 -9.52 52.37 -15.12
C THR A 15 -8.42 53.41 -14.79
N ALA A 16 -7.13 53.10 -15.06
CA ALA A 16 -5.96 54.01 -15.22
C ALA A 16 -5.55 54.94 -14.05
N GLY A 17 -4.30 55.46 -13.94
CA GLY A 17 -3.04 55.10 -14.62
C GLY A 17 -2.04 56.27 -14.78
N SER A 18 -0.80 56.17 -14.25
CA SER A 18 0.31 57.11 -14.52
C SER A 18 1.70 56.54 -14.14
N LYS A 19 2.79 57.11 -14.69
CA LYS A 19 4.21 56.68 -14.57
C LYS A 19 5.16 57.81 -15.10
N PRO A 20 6.51 57.64 -15.05
CA PRO A 20 7.49 57.88 -13.97
C PRO A 20 8.05 59.34 -13.98
N PRO A 21 9.23 59.69 -13.37
CA PRO A 21 10.61 59.28 -13.72
C PRO A 21 11.39 58.73 -12.46
N SER A 22 12.72 58.59 -12.30
CA SER A 22 13.95 58.96 -13.06
C SER A 22 15.12 57.98 -12.75
N SER A 23 16.33 58.22 -13.30
CA SER A 23 17.64 57.73 -12.82
C SER A 23 18.59 58.93 -12.52
N PRO A 24 19.74 58.75 -11.82
CA PRO A 24 21.05 58.31 -12.40
C PRO A 24 21.70 57.15 -11.59
N GLU A 25 22.87 56.54 -11.84
CA GLU A 25 23.97 56.48 -12.84
C GLU A 25 25.34 56.42 -12.10
N ALA A 26 26.41 55.92 -12.76
CA ALA A 26 27.81 55.76 -12.29
C ALA A 26 28.09 54.57 -11.33
N GLN A 27 29.25 53.89 -11.32
CA GLN A 27 30.41 53.88 -12.25
C GLN A 27 31.21 52.55 -12.11
N LYS A 28 32.13 52.25 -13.06
CA LYS A 28 33.13 51.15 -12.95
C LYS A 28 34.40 51.63 -12.23
N PRO A 29 35.27 50.71 -11.77
CA PRO A 29 36.54 50.54 -12.50
C PRO A 29 36.89 49.06 -12.78
N ALA A 30 38.06 48.83 -13.39
CA ALA A 30 38.60 47.50 -13.72
C ALA A 30 39.99 47.30 -13.09
N GLY A 31 40.45 46.05 -13.01
CA GLY A 31 41.80 45.69 -12.60
C GLY A 31 42.20 44.31 -13.11
N GLN A 32 43.37 44.22 -13.75
CA GLN A 32 44.09 42.96 -13.97
C GLN A 32 44.90 42.62 -12.70
N TRP A 33 45.41 41.39 -12.59
CA TRP A 33 46.87 41.13 -12.50
C TRP A 33 47.20 39.62 -12.44
N GLN A 34 48.05 39.20 -13.38
CA GLN A 34 49.07 38.15 -13.34
C GLN A 34 48.82 36.68 -12.91
N GLU A 35 49.49 35.82 -13.68
CA GLU A 35 49.89 34.45 -13.32
C GLU A 35 51.04 34.46 -12.30
N VAL A 36 51.17 33.40 -11.51
CA VAL A 36 52.44 32.97 -10.90
C VAL A 36 52.52 31.45 -10.95
N ALA A 37 53.67 30.90 -11.35
CA ALA A 37 53.95 29.46 -11.35
C ALA A 37 55.19 29.15 -10.50
N ALA A 38 55.06 28.16 -9.61
CA ALA A 38 56.11 27.48 -8.84
C ALA A 38 55.46 26.20 -8.26
N SER A 39 55.87 24.95 -8.47
CA SER A 39 57.16 24.26 -8.71
C SER A 39 57.54 23.42 -7.49
N ASP A 40 57.70 22.12 -7.74
CA ASP A 40 58.48 21.13 -6.98
C ASP A 40 58.20 20.88 -5.48
N LEU A 41 57.80 19.64 -5.20
CA LEU A 41 58.67 18.75 -4.43
C LEU A 41 58.54 17.30 -4.91
N ALA A 42 59.68 16.66 -5.16
CA ALA A 42 59.80 15.22 -5.40
C ALA A 42 59.72 14.47 -4.03
N GLN A 43 59.83 13.14 -3.90
CA GLN A 43 60.50 12.13 -4.73
C GLN A 43 60.07 10.71 -4.31
N GLN A 44 60.61 9.68 -4.98
CA GLN A 44 60.57 8.24 -4.63
C GLN A 44 59.24 7.50 -4.90
N SER A 45 59.23 6.20 -5.26
CA SER A 45 60.14 5.39 -6.12
C SER A 45 59.52 3.99 -6.26
N GLY A 46 59.53 3.38 -7.46
CA GLY A 46 59.15 1.98 -7.62
C GLY A 46 58.80 1.60 -9.05
N VAL A 47 59.75 1.01 -9.78
CA VAL A 47 59.52 0.39 -11.09
C VAL A 47 59.25 -1.10 -10.90
N ALA A 48 58.25 -1.62 -11.59
CA ALA A 48 58.08 -3.05 -11.85
C ALA A 48 57.47 -3.19 -13.26
N GLU A 49 58.00 -4.10 -14.05
CA GLU A 49 57.73 -4.20 -15.49
C GLU A 49 56.53 -5.10 -15.81
N ALA A 50 55.99 -4.96 -17.02
CA ALA A 50 54.94 -5.83 -17.54
C ALA A 50 55.53 -6.95 -18.41
N GLU A 51 55.38 -8.21 -17.99
CA GLU A 51 55.48 -9.36 -18.90
C GLU A 51 54.08 -9.77 -19.39
N SER A 52 53.86 -9.73 -20.71
CA SER A 52 52.69 -10.35 -21.34
C SER A 52 52.95 -11.83 -21.62
N ARG A 53 52.07 -12.71 -21.14
CA ARG A 53 52.02 -14.12 -21.56
C ARG A 53 50.60 -14.53 -21.93
N GLU A 54 50.45 -15.07 -23.13
CA GLU A 54 49.25 -15.78 -23.56
C GLU A 54 49.12 -17.11 -22.78
N VAL A 55 47.90 -17.49 -22.43
CA VAL A 55 47.56 -18.84 -21.96
C VAL A 55 46.26 -19.28 -22.63
N GLU A 56 46.23 -20.52 -23.10
CA GLU A 56 45.21 -21.08 -23.98
C GLU A 56 43.79 -21.09 -23.38
N SER A 57 42.78 -20.92 -24.24
CA SER A 57 41.39 -21.07 -23.86
C SER A 57 41.03 -22.54 -23.61
N ARG A 58 40.90 -22.94 -22.34
CA ARG A 58 40.24 -24.20 -21.95
C ARG A 58 38.80 -23.93 -21.56
N GLY A 59 37.87 -24.69 -22.15
CA GLY A 59 36.43 -24.47 -21.98
C GLY A 59 35.96 -24.72 -20.54
N LEU A 60 35.14 -23.81 -20.01
CA LEU A 60 34.49 -23.97 -18.71
C LEU A 60 33.31 -24.97 -18.81
N PRO A 61 33.14 -25.88 -17.85
CA PRO A 61 31.94 -26.70 -17.74
C PRO A 61 30.71 -25.83 -17.36
N PRO A 62 29.48 -26.31 -17.62
CA PRO A 62 28.26 -25.53 -17.34
C PRO A 62 28.11 -25.21 -15.85
N ILE A 63 27.87 -23.94 -15.55
CA ILE A 63 27.69 -23.45 -14.17
C ILE A 63 26.32 -23.89 -13.66
N THR A 64 26.28 -24.87 -12.76
CA THR A 64 25.08 -25.19 -11.99
C THR A 64 24.77 -24.07 -11.00
N VAL A 65 23.76 -23.26 -11.32
CA VAL A 65 23.30 -22.15 -10.46
C VAL A 65 22.57 -22.71 -9.23
N THR A 66 23.31 -22.93 -8.15
CA THR A 66 22.75 -23.20 -6.83
C THR A 66 22.53 -21.86 -6.12
N PRO A 67 21.29 -21.37 -5.93
CA PRO A 67 21.06 -20.14 -5.17
C PRO A 67 21.46 -20.37 -3.71
N LEU A 68 22.38 -19.55 -3.18
CA LEU A 68 22.76 -19.64 -1.77
C LEU A 68 21.56 -19.28 -0.88
N PHE A 69 21.06 -20.26 -0.14
CA PHE A 69 20.15 -20.01 0.98
C PHE A 69 20.88 -19.18 2.03
N MET A 70 20.51 -17.91 2.19
CA MET A 70 20.84 -17.17 3.42
C MET A 70 19.96 -17.71 4.56
N PRO A 71 20.54 -18.24 5.65
CA PRO A 71 19.76 -18.68 6.79
C PRO A 71 19.06 -17.49 7.46
N LEU A 72 17.86 -17.73 7.98
CA LEU A 72 16.92 -16.70 8.44
C LEU A 72 17.46 -15.79 9.57
N GLN A 73 18.54 -16.21 10.23
CA GLN A 73 19.15 -15.57 11.39
C GLN A 73 20.07 -14.38 11.07
N VAL A 74 20.31 -14.04 9.80
CA VAL A 74 21.25 -12.96 9.38
C VAL A 74 20.55 -11.73 8.77
N LEU A 75 19.23 -11.56 8.99
CA LEU A 75 18.46 -10.40 8.51
C LEU A 75 18.58 -9.13 9.38
N THR A 76 19.45 -9.17 10.39
CA THR A 76 19.92 -8.04 11.21
C THR A 76 21.41 -8.30 11.52
N GLU A 77 22.35 -7.36 11.45
CA GLU A 77 22.21 -5.90 11.57
C GLU A 77 22.89 -5.06 10.45
N LYS A 78 23.71 -5.67 9.57
CA LYS A 78 24.62 -4.91 8.67
C LYS A 78 24.58 -5.34 7.20
N PHE A 79 23.46 -5.06 6.52
CA PHE A 79 23.52 -4.93 5.05
C PHE A 79 24.15 -3.56 4.71
N GLN A 80 25.47 -3.55 4.62
CA GLN A 80 26.24 -2.33 4.37
C GLN A 80 26.25 -2.06 2.85
N MET A 81 25.27 -1.26 2.39
CA MET A 81 25.13 -0.84 0.99
C MET A 81 26.47 -0.40 0.39
N PRO A 82 26.74 -0.68 -0.90
CA PRO A 82 27.90 -0.14 -1.61
C PRO A 82 28.05 1.37 -1.43
N VAL A 83 29.31 1.83 -1.36
CA VAL A 83 29.71 3.25 -1.28
C VAL A 83 28.92 4.04 -2.33
N PRO A 84 28.27 5.16 -1.95
CA PRO A 84 26.94 5.47 -2.47
C PRO A 84 26.90 5.69 -3.98
N CYS A 85 25.86 5.12 -4.60
CA CYS A 85 25.45 5.37 -5.98
C CYS A 85 26.55 5.13 -7.04
N GLU A 86 27.36 4.07 -6.87
CA GLU A 86 28.39 3.66 -7.84
C GLU A 86 29.41 4.78 -8.14
N GLY A 87 29.63 5.69 -7.18
CA GLY A 87 30.52 6.85 -7.33
C GLY A 87 29.91 8.06 -8.06
N ARG A 88 28.62 8.03 -8.41
CA ARG A 88 27.94 9.17 -9.04
C ARG A 88 27.72 10.30 -8.04
N GLN A 89 28.13 11.53 -8.42
CA GLN A 89 28.18 12.72 -7.56
C GLN A 89 26.84 13.23 -7.01
N SER A 90 25.72 12.61 -7.37
CA SER A 90 24.39 13.03 -6.94
C SER A 90 23.56 11.80 -6.55
N CYS A 91 23.42 11.58 -5.25
CA CYS A 91 22.61 10.51 -4.67
C CYS A 91 21.11 10.85 -4.73
N TRP A 92 20.61 11.05 -5.95
CA TRP A 92 19.18 10.90 -6.20
C TRP A 92 18.78 9.47 -5.80
N LEU A 93 17.53 9.31 -5.37
CA LEU A 93 16.82 8.07 -5.03
C LEU A 93 16.60 7.78 -3.56
N SER A 94 15.33 7.94 -3.18
CA SER A 94 14.71 7.45 -1.96
C SER A 94 15.19 8.04 -0.64
N ARG A 95 14.25 8.11 0.31
CA ARG A 95 14.64 7.82 1.70
C ARG A 95 14.90 6.33 1.78
N ARG A 96 15.97 5.92 2.49
CA ARG A 96 16.15 4.53 2.97
C ARG A 96 14.80 4.00 3.43
N GLY A 97 14.46 2.76 3.03
CA GLY A 97 13.15 2.16 3.30
C GLY A 97 12.69 2.42 4.72
N THR A 98 11.56 3.13 4.86
CA THR A 98 11.18 3.83 6.11
C THR A 98 10.71 2.92 7.24
N GLY A 99 10.64 1.60 7.00
CA GLY A 99 10.25 0.59 7.98
C GLY A 99 11.43 -0.25 8.46
N SER A 100 11.15 -1.13 9.41
CA SER A 100 12.12 -2.07 9.97
C SER A 100 11.51 -3.46 10.08
N LEU A 101 12.35 -4.49 10.28
CA LEU A 101 11.89 -5.84 10.60
C LEU A 101 10.94 -5.88 11.82
N SER A 102 11.10 -4.95 12.78
CA SER A 102 10.21 -4.84 13.93
C SER A 102 8.84 -4.27 13.55
N GLU A 103 8.82 -3.27 12.66
CA GLU A 103 7.58 -2.69 12.14
C GLU A 103 6.80 -3.71 11.29
N THR A 104 7.48 -4.42 10.40
CA THR A 104 6.89 -5.48 9.59
C THR A 104 6.34 -6.62 10.44
N PHE A 105 7.06 -6.99 11.50
CA PHE A 105 6.60 -8.02 12.44
C PHE A 105 5.32 -7.58 13.17
N SER A 106 5.28 -6.36 13.71
CA SER A 106 4.09 -5.78 14.33
C SER A 106 2.90 -5.70 13.36
N TYR A 107 3.14 -5.24 12.13
CA TYR A 107 2.15 -5.14 11.06
C TYR A 107 1.55 -6.51 10.69
N PHE A 108 2.38 -7.52 10.45
CA PHE A 108 1.89 -8.87 10.13
C PHE A 108 1.24 -9.57 11.33
N SER A 109 1.69 -9.31 12.57
CA SER A 109 1.09 -9.88 13.78
C SER A 109 -0.34 -9.39 14.01
N ASN A 110 -0.63 -8.12 13.69
CA ASN A 110 -1.96 -7.50 13.77
C ASN A 110 -3.07 -8.30 13.07
N PHE A 111 -2.73 -8.99 11.97
CA PHE A 111 -3.66 -9.86 11.24
C PHE A 111 -3.23 -11.34 11.17
N GLY A 112 -2.41 -11.79 12.12
CA GLY A 112 -2.06 -13.21 12.30
C GLY A 112 -1.10 -13.81 11.28
N ALA A 113 -0.47 -12.99 10.43
CA ALA A 113 0.53 -13.44 9.44
C ALA A 113 1.94 -13.62 10.04
N ALA A 114 2.16 -13.13 11.27
CA ALA A 114 3.37 -13.31 12.06
C ALA A 114 3.05 -13.56 13.54
N ARG A 115 3.99 -14.17 14.29
CA ARG A 115 3.97 -14.33 15.75
C ARG A 115 5.37 -14.67 16.28
N CYS A 116 5.54 -14.69 17.60
CA CYS A 116 6.72 -15.28 18.22
C CYS A 116 6.67 -16.82 18.12
N SER A 117 7.85 -17.46 18.05
CA SER A 117 8.02 -18.92 18.23
C SER A 117 7.48 -19.42 19.56
N ASP A 118 7.64 -18.61 20.61
CA ASP A 118 7.35 -18.96 22.00
C ASP A 118 6.08 -18.21 22.46
N GLU A 119 5.06 -18.95 22.90
CA GLU A 119 3.78 -18.40 23.39
C GLU A 119 3.95 -17.43 24.58
N TYR A 120 5.03 -17.60 25.36
CA TYR A 120 5.36 -16.77 26.52
C TYR A 120 6.25 -15.55 26.22
N TYR A 121 6.56 -15.27 24.95
CA TYR A 121 7.34 -14.09 24.48
C TYR A 121 8.77 -13.95 25.03
N LEU A 122 9.27 -14.88 25.86
CA LEU A 122 10.54 -14.78 26.57
C LEU A 122 11.79 -14.72 25.67
N SER A 123 11.78 -15.40 24.51
CA SER A 123 12.85 -15.31 23.50
C SER A 123 12.42 -14.63 22.20
N CYS A 124 11.13 -14.75 21.85
CA CYS A 124 10.49 -14.29 20.61
C CYS A 124 11.38 -14.34 19.35
N GLN A 125 11.67 -15.55 18.85
CA GLN A 125 12.08 -15.67 17.45
C GLN A 125 10.90 -15.28 16.56
N ARG A 126 11.15 -14.42 15.56
CA ARG A 126 10.09 -13.82 14.73
C ARG A 126 9.74 -14.74 13.58
N GLU A 127 8.55 -15.34 13.65
CA GLU A 127 8.06 -16.26 12.63
C GLU A 127 7.01 -15.60 11.73
N PHE A 128 7.07 -15.92 10.43
CA PHE A 128 6.15 -15.45 9.39
C PHE A 128 5.49 -16.69 8.77
N HIS A 129 4.14 -16.75 8.81
CA HIS A 129 3.39 -18.01 8.62
C HIS A 129 2.49 -18.07 7.39
N ASP A 130 2.27 -16.95 6.70
CA ASP A 130 1.44 -16.95 5.48
C ASP A 130 2.21 -17.49 4.27
N THR A 131 1.48 -17.97 3.27
CA THR A 131 2.04 -18.42 1.99
C THR A 131 1.21 -17.91 0.82
N LEU A 132 1.82 -17.82 -0.36
CA LEU A 132 1.15 -17.39 -1.58
C LEU A 132 -0.06 -18.29 -1.91
N ASP A 133 0.02 -19.59 -1.59
CA ASP A 133 -1.09 -20.51 -1.83
C ASP A 133 -2.19 -20.42 -0.77
N ALA A 134 -1.85 -20.09 0.48
CA ALA A 134 -2.83 -19.69 1.50
C ALA A 134 -3.53 -18.37 1.11
N PHE A 135 -2.79 -17.37 0.60
CA PHE A 135 -3.33 -16.13 0.04
C PHE A 135 -4.26 -16.35 -1.15
N LYS A 136 -3.88 -17.23 -2.08
CA LYS A 136 -4.71 -17.63 -3.23
C LYS A 136 -6.01 -18.29 -2.76
N SER A 137 -5.89 -19.33 -1.95
CA SER A 137 -7.01 -20.10 -1.41
C SER A 137 -8.00 -19.23 -0.64
N ARG A 138 -7.52 -18.43 0.33
CA ARG A 138 -8.36 -17.55 1.16
C ARG A 138 -9.03 -16.40 0.42
N ASN A 139 -8.67 -16.15 -0.84
CA ASN A 139 -9.30 -15.18 -1.73
C ASN A 139 -10.05 -15.82 -2.92
N GLY A 140 -9.95 -17.14 -3.13
CA GLY A 140 -10.68 -17.89 -4.16
C GLY A 140 -9.96 -18.06 -5.50
N PHE A 141 -8.68 -17.70 -5.60
CA PHE A 141 -7.88 -17.97 -6.81
C PHE A 141 -7.77 -19.48 -7.06
N GLY A 142 -7.92 -19.89 -8.32
CA GLY A 142 -7.96 -21.31 -8.72
C GLY A 142 -9.27 -22.05 -8.43
N ALA A 143 -10.21 -21.48 -7.66
CA ALA A 143 -11.47 -22.11 -7.27
C ALA A 143 -12.58 -22.02 -8.36
N GLY A 144 -12.21 -22.12 -9.63
CA GLY A 144 -13.13 -22.01 -10.78
C GLY A 144 -13.71 -20.60 -11.03
N GLN A 145 -13.36 -19.61 -10.20
CA GLN A 145 -13.74 -18.21 -10.40
C GLN A 145 -12.90 -17.57 -11.53
N PRO A 146 -13.48 -16.70 -12.37
CA PRO A 146 -12.75 -16.01 -13.42
C PRO A 146 -11.85 -14.91 -12.84
N GLU A 147 -10.56 -15.23 -12.67
CA GLU A 147 -9.53 -14.23 -12.42
C GLU A 147 -9.23 -13.41 -13.69
N VAL A 148 -8.95 -12.12 -13.51
CA VAL A 148 -8.46 -11.25 -14.59
C VAL A 148 -6.94 -11.23 -14.52
N ARG A 149 -6.30 -11.61 -15.63
CA ARG A 149 -4.83 -11.67 -15.75
C ARG A 149 -4.30 -10.71 -16.81
N ALA A 150 -3.13 -10.12 -16.59
CA ALA A 150 -2.39 -9.43 -17.63
C ALA A 150 -0.88 -9.49 -17.40
N THR A 151 -0.13 -9.74 -18.47
CA THR A 151 1.33 -9.89 -18.44
C THR A 151 1.99 -8.75 -19.22
N TYR A 152 2.92 -8.04 -18.59
CA TYR A 152 3.54 -6.83 -19.13
C TYR A 152 4.87 -6.49 -18.43
N PHE A 153 5.66 -5.60 -19.01
CA PHE A 153 6.85 -5.03 -18.36
C PHE A 153 6.57 -3.56 -18.01
N ASN A 154 6.69 -3.19 -16.73
CA ASN A 154 6.48 -1.79 -16.33
C ASN A 154 7.79 -1.00 -16.45
N ASN A 155 7.98 -0.34 -17.59
CA ASN A 155 9.21 0.36 -17.94
C ASN A 155 9.45 1.62 -17.10
N ILE A 156 8.43 2.22 -16.49
CA ILE A 156 8.59 3.49 -15.78
C ILE A 156 8.75 3.32 -14.27
N ASP A 157 8.10 2.31 -13.67
CA ASP A 157 8.16 1.94 -12.25
C ASP A 157 9.37 1.03 -11.96
N LEU A 158 9.20 -0.17 -11.41
CA LEU A 158 10.29 -1.03 -10.95
C LEU A 158 11.09 -1.72 -12.08
N ARG A 159 10.82 -1.42 -13.37
CA ARG A 159 11.56 -1.97 -14.53
C ARG A 159 11.75 -3.50 -14.48
N ILE A 160 10.68 -4.21 -14.10
CA ILE A 160 10.56 -5.66 -14.04
C ILE A 160 9.34 -6.16 -14.81
N GLY A 161 9.42 -7.41 -15.25
CA GLY A 161 8.32 -8.14 -15.85
C GLY A 161 7.30 -8.48 -14.78
N ARG A 162 6.02 -8.47 -15.14
CA ARG A 162 4.90 -8.64 -14.21
C ARG A 162 3.88 -9.57 -14.85
N ASP A 163 3.54 -10.65 -14.17
CA ASP A 163 2.28 -11.37 -14.41
C ASP A 163 1.31 -10.99 -13.29
N MET A 164 0.33 -10.16 -13.62
CA MET A 164 -0.68 -9.65 -12.68
C MET A 164 -1.90 -10.56 -12.71
N HIS A 165 -2.37 -10.94 -11.52
CA HIS A 165 -3.63 -11.61 -11.29
C HIS A 165 -4.49 -10.75 -10.35
N CYS A 166 -5.75 -10.52 -10.69
CA CYS A 166 -6.74 -9.96 -9.77
C CYS A 166 -8.06 -10.74 -9.81
N LEU A 167 -8.73 -10.83 -8.67
CA LEU A 167 -10.00 -11.51 -8.53
C LEU A 167 -10.93 -10.71 -7.60
N ARG A 168 -12.22 -10.64 -7.96
CA ARG A 168 -13.30 -10.29 -7.02
C ARG A 168 -14.01 -11.56 -6.56
N ASN A 169 -14.13 -11.74 -5.25
CA ASN A 169 -14.82 -12.87 -4.62
C ASN A 169 -15.82 -12.33 -3.60
N GLY A 170 -17.11 -12.36 -3.95
CA GLY A 170 -18.13 -11.56 -3.26
C GLY A 170 -17.75 -10.07 -3.33
N ASP A 171 -17.55 -9.44 -2.18
CA ASP A 171 -17.06 -8.06 -2.09
C ASP A 171 -15.55 -7.94 -1.80
N ARG A 172 -14.82 -9.05 -1.67
CA ARG A 172 -13.36 -8.99 -1.57
C ARG A 172 -12.76 -8.75 -2.95
N VAL A 173 -11.77 -7.87 -3.02
CA VAL A 173 -10.90 -7.70 -4.18
C VAL A 173 -9.49 -8.03 -3.72
N ALA A 174 -8.84 -8.97 -4.40
CA ALA A 174 -7.46 -9.32 -4.15
C ALA A 174 -6.69 -9.32 -5.46
N CYS A 175 -5.43 -8.89 -5.41
CA CYS A 175 -4.49 -8.99 -6.51
C CYS A 175 -3.17 -9.57 -6.01
N TYR A 176 -2.47 -10.29 -6.88
CA TYR A 176 -1.06 -10.56 -6.72
C TYR A 176 -0.32 -10.36 -8.05
N VAL A 177 0.93 -9.94 -7.96
CA VAL A 177 1.82 -9.78 -9.11
C VAL A 177 3.11 -10.52 -8.86
N SER A 178 3.31 -11.56 -9.67
CA SER A 178 4.58 -12.30 -9.75
C SER A 178 5.53 -11.49 -10.62
N ASN A 179 6.74 -11.21 -10.12
CA ASN A 179 7.69 -10.30 -10.78
C ASN A 179 8.90 -11.06 -11.32
N TYR A 180 9.35 -10.70 -12.52
CA TYR A 180 10.29 -11.47 -13.33
C TYR A 180 11.42 -10.60 -13.88
N GLY A 181 12.51 -11.23 -14.29
CA GLY A 181 13.75 -10.61 -14.74
C GLY A 181 14.90 -10.73 -13.74
N PRO A 182 16.11 -10.31 -14.14
CA PRO A 182 17.30 -10.40 -13.31
C PRO A 182 17.12 -9.65 -11.98
N PRO A 183 17.51 -10.23 -10.83
CA PRO A 183 17.41 -9.58 -9.53
C PRO A 183 18.27 -8.31 -9.51
N ALA A 184 17.83 -7.26 -8.81
CA ALA A 184 18.59 -6.00 -8.73
C ALA A 184 19.97 -6.14 -8.06
N PHE A 185 20.15 -7.19 -7.26
CA PHE A 185 21.41 -7.57 -6.62
C PHE A 185 21.75 -9.03 -6.91
N LEU A 186 23.04 -9.33 -7.08
CA LEU A 186 23.58 -10.67 -7.28
C LEU A 186 24.87 -10.82 -6.45
N ASN A 187 24.98 -11.90 -5.67
CA ASN A 187 26.12 -12.16 -4.79
C ASN A 187 26.50 -10.99 -3.84
N GLY A 188 25.52 -10.19 -3.42
CA GLY A 188 25.70 -9.01 -2.57
C GLY A 188 26.08 -7.72 -3.31
N GLY A 189 26.50 -7.80 -4.58
CA GLY A 189 26.73 -6.63 -5.44
C GLY A 189 25.48 -6.22 -6.22
N ALA A 190 25.49 -5.01 -6.78
CA ALA A 190 24.46 -4.60 -7.75
C ALA A 190 24.59 -5.46 -9.02
N ASN A 191 23.47 -5.94 -9.56
CA ASN A 191 23.48 -6.79 -10.75
C ASN A 191 23.59 -5.94 -12.03
N PRO A 192 24.65 -6.09 -12.86
CA PRO A 192 24.79 -5.32 -14.10
C PRO A 192 23.70 -5.66 -15.13
N ALA A 193 23.09 -6.85 -15.07
CA ALA A 193 21.99 -7.23 -15.95
C ALA A 193 20.64 -6.60 -15.56
N TYR A 194 20.50 -6.03 -14.35
CA TYR A 194 19.27 -5.36 -13.95
C TYR A 194 19.29 -3.87 -14.33
N PRO A 195 18.26 -3.34 -15.03
CA PRO A 195 17.08 -4.03 -15.57
C PRO A 195 17.28 -4.51 -17.02
N ASP A 196 16.80 -5.71 -17.34
CA ASP A 196 16.69 -6.24 -18.71
C ASP A 196 15.21 -6.38 -19.09
N PRO A 197 14.65 -5.47 -19.92
CA PRO A 197 13.26 -5.56 -20.37
C PRO A 197 12.93 -6.80 -21.20
N HIS A 198 13.91 -7.34 -21.93
CA HIS A 198 13.70 -8.50 -22.80
C HIS A 198 13.65 -9.80 -21.99
N ALA A 199 14.64 -10.04 -21.13
CA ALA A 199 14.64 -11.21 -20.25
C ALA A 199 13.42 -11.18 -19.31
N ALA A 200 13.16 -10.05 -18.66
CA ALA A 200 12.06 -9.91 -17.70
C ALA A 200 10.67 -10.15 -18.30
N LEU A 201 10.43 -9.65 -19.52
CA LEU A 201 9.19 -9.87 -20.24
C LEU A 201 9.08 -11.31 -20.79
N THR A 202 10.21 -11.88 -21.24
CA THR A 202 10.27 -13.28 -21.69
C THR A 202 9.89 -14.22 -20.56
N GLU A 203 10.54 -14.07 -19.40
CA GLU A 203 10.27 -14.88 -18.21
C GLU A 203 8.80 -14.79 -17.75
N ALA A 204 8.24 -13.58 -17.69
CA ALA A 204 6.86 -13.37 -17.29
C ALA A 204 5.86 -14.07 -18.23
N VAL A 205 6.10 -14.00 -19.54
CA VAL A 205 5.22 -14.65 -20.53
C VAL A 205 5.37 -16.17 -20.55
N VAL A 206 6.57 -16.73 -20.35
CA VAL A 206 6.73 -18.19 -20.15
C VAL A 206 5.98 -18.64 -18.89
N ALA A 207 6.13 -17.93 -17.78
CA ALA A 207 5.44 -18.25 -16.54
C ALA A 207 3.91 -18.10 -16.64
N ALA A 208 3.43 -17.19 -17.49
CA ALA A 208 2.00 -17.05 -17.80
C ALA A 208 1.45 -18.16 -18.73
N GLY A 209 2.30 -19.06 -19.25
CA GLY A 209 1.92 -20.15 -20.15
C GLY A 209 2.06 -19.85 -21.64
N GLY A 210 2.74 -18.75 -22.01
CA GLY A 210 3.02 -18.37 -23.39
C GLY A 210 4.14 -19.20 -24.03
N VAL A 211 4.01 -19.45 -25.34
CA VAL A 211 4.99 -20.18 -26.14
C VAL A 211 5.87 -19.19 -26.92
N PHE A 212 7.19 -19.27 -26.74
CA PHE A 212 8.15 -18.41 -27.43
C PHE A 212 8.63 -19.01 -28.76
N ALA A 213 8.17 -18.42 -29.86
CA ALA A 213 9.03 -18.19 -31.01
C ALA A 213 9.85 -16.90 -30.75
N SER A 214 11.05 -16.80 -31.33
CA SER A 214 11.90 -15.61 -31.18
C SER A 214 11.30 -14.39 -31.91
N VAL A 215 10.97 -13.31 -31.18
CA VAL A 215 10.44 -12.06 -31.75
C VAL A 215 10.97 -10.81 -31.02
N THR A 216 11.21 -9.75 -31.78
CA THR A 216 11.69 -8.43 -31.34
C THR A 216 10.59 -7.60 -30.64
N ILE A 217 10.94 -6.80 -29.63
CA ILE A 217 10.00 -5.93 -28.89
C ILE A 217 9.54 -4.73 -29.74
N GLN A 218 8.23 -4.46 -29.85
CA GLN A 218 7.72 -3.17 -30.32
C GLN A 218 7.61 -2.13 -29.20
N GLN A 219 8.17 -0.94 -29.42
CA GLN A 219 7.73 0.29 -28.75
C GLN A 219 6.83 1.07 -29.71
N GLN A 220 5.77 1.74 -29.21
CA GLN A 220 5.03 2.69 -30.05
C GLN A 220 5.96 3.86 -30.43
N PRO A 221 5.98 4.31 -31.71
CA PRO A 221 6.94 5.31 -32.15
C PRO A 221 6.74 6.67 -31.48
N VAL A 222 7.75 7.12 -30.74
CA VAL A 222 8.06 8.54 -30.59
C VAL A 222 8.91 8.96 -31.80
N GLY A 223 8.80 10.22 -32.24
CA GLY A 223 9.36 10.71 -33.51
C GLY A 223 10.81 10.28 -33.80
N SER A 224 11.03 9.77 -35.01
CA SER A 224 12.30 9.18 -35.45
C SER A 224 13.44 10.19 -35.59
N LEU A 225 14.66 9.79 -35.21
CA LEU A 225 15.92 9.94 -35.98
C LEU A 225 17.12 9.37 -35.18
N GLY A 226 17.92 8.47 -35.77
CA GLY A 226 19.20 8.02 -35.17
C GLY A 226 19.52 6.52 -35.28
N THR A 227 19.90 6.06 -36.47
CA THR A 227 20.82 4.91 -36.75
C THR A 227 20.95 3.77 -35.71
N ALA A 228 20.31 2.63 -35.97
CA ALA A 228 20.60 1.37 -35.27
C ALA A 228 21.52 0.46 -36.11
N GLN A 229 22.79 0.32 -35.73
CA GLN A 229 23.75 -0.65 -36.30
C GLN A 229 24.77 -1.11 -35.25
N ALA A 230 24.53 -2.25 -34.56
CA ALA A 230 25.57 -2.97 -33.80
C ALA A 230 25.21 -4.41 -33.35
N PHE A 231 24.28 -5.13 -33.99
CA PHE A 231 24.00 -6.54 -33.64
C PHE A 231 23.89 -7.44 -34.88
N LYS A 232 25.03 -8.04 -35.26
CA LYS A 232 25.12 -9.23 -36.13
C LYS A 232 26.20 -10.17 -35.56
N ASN A 233 26.07 -11.45 -35.87
CA ASN A 233 27.02 -12.55 -35.58
C ASN A 233 26.93 -13.18 -34.18
N LEU A 234 25.87 -13.97 -33.96
CA LEU A 234 25.98 -15.27 -33.27
C LEU A 234 25.31 -16.34 -34.15
N PRO A 235 25.88 -17.56 -34.28
CA PRO A 235 25.31 -18.60 -35.14
C PRO A 235 24.11 -19.30 -34.48
N PRO A 236 23.10 -19.76 -35.26
CA PRO A 236 21.96 -20.46 -34.70
C PRO A 236 22.31 -21.91 -34.33
N SER A 237 22.31 -22.23 -33.03
CA SER A 237 22.39 -23.60 -32.55
C SER A 237 21.04 -24.31 -32.72
N VAL A 238 20.92 -25.15 -33.75
CA VAL A 238 19.70 -25.92 -34.01
C VAL A 238 19.63 -27.13 -33.06
N GLY A 239 19.01 -26.90 -31.91
CA GLY A 239 18.51 -27.95 -31.02
C GLY A 239 17.07 -27.63 -30.64
N SER A 240 16.14 -28.56 -30.81
CA SER A 240 14.76 -28.35 -30.38
C SER A 240 14.73 -28.25 -28.84
N PRO A 241 14.28 -27.13 -28.25
CA PRO A 241 14.19 -27.05 -26.80
C PRO A 241 13.16 -28.06 -26.28
N GLY A 242 13.53 -28.84 -25.27
CA GLY A 242 12.54 -29.35 -24.34
C GLY A 242 11.82 -28.16 -23.66
N PRO A 243 10.63 -28.37 -23.07
CA PRO A 243 9.91 -27.29 -22.39
C PRO A 243 10.83 -26.63 -21.36
N LEU A 244 11.06 -25.32 -21.53
CA LEU A 244 11.93 -24.54 -20.65
C LEU A 244 11.43 -24.65 -19.20
N PRO A 245 12.32 -24.74 -18.20
CA PRO A 245 11.92 -24.69 -16.80
C PRO A 245 11.10 -23.42 -16.56
N ILE A 246 9.90 -23.57 -16.00
CA ILE A 246 9.00 -22.44 -15.72
C ILE A 246 9.75 -21.43 -14.82
N PRO A 247 9.95 -20.17 -15.26
CA PRO A 247 10.67 -19.18 -14.48
C PRO A 247 10.04 -18.99 -13.10
N LYS A 248 10.86 -19.02 -12.06
CA LYS A 248 10.43 -18.59 -10.72
C LYS A 248 10.44 -17.06 -10.67
N PRO A 249 9.41 -16.41 -10.11
CA PRO A 249 9.46 -14.98 -9.89
C PRO A 249 10.51 -14.61 -8.84
N LEU A 250 11.14 -13.44 -9.03
CA LEU A 250 12.01 -12.77 -8.06
C LEU A 250 11.33 -12.67 -6.68
N ALA A 251 10.08 -12.20 -6.71
CA ALA A 251 9.15 -12.18 -5.59
C ALA A 251 7.73 -11.99 -6.12
N THR A 252 6.73 -12.40 -5.34
CA THR A 252 5.32 -12.11 -5.59
C THR A 252 4.82 -11.10 -4.57
N VAL A 253 4.39 -9.92 -5.03
CA VAL A 253 3.77 -8.90 -4.17
C VAL A 253 2.25 -9.07 -4.26
N ALA A 254 1.54 -9.03 -3.13
CA ALA A 254 0.09 -9.19 -3.11
C ALA A 254 -0.61 -8.15 -2.24
N MET A 255 -1.85 -7.86 -2.59
CA MET A 255 -2.71 -6.88 -1.94
C MET A 255 -4.14 -7.44 -1.82
N GLU A 256 -4.73 -7.42 -0.62
CA GLU A 256 -6.15 -7.74 -0.44
C GLU A 256 -6.93 -6.60 0.21
N PHE A 257 -8.19 -6.46 -0.20
CA PHE A 257 -9.18 -5.58 0.37
C PHE A 257 -10.55 -6.25 0.38
N GLY A 258 -11.43 -5.75 1.23
CA GLY A 258 -12.86 -5.80 1.02
C GLY A 258 -13.48 -4.61 1.74
N PRO A 259 -14.66 -4.14 1.34
CA PRO A 259 -15.30 -3.03 2.02
C PRO A 259 -15.56 -3.40 3.48
N ALA A 260 -15.52 -2.38 4.35
CA ALA A 260 -16.09 -2.49 5.67
C ALA A 260 -17.62 -2.67 5.56
N PRO A 261 -18.26 -3.40 6.49
CA PRO A 261 -19.72 -3.39 6.60
C PRO A 261 -20.24 -1.96 6.84
N SER A 262 -21.44 -1.66 6.36
CA SER A 262 -22.07 -0.35 6.53
C SER A 262 -22.20 0.02 8.01
N PRO A 263 -22.07 1.31 8.38
CA PRO A 263 -22.31 1.76 9.75
C PRO A 263 -23.70 1.36 10.23
N LYS A 264 -23.80 0.91 11.48
CA LYS A 264 -25.06 0.41 12.06
C LYS A 264 -25.23 0.90 13.48
N THR A 265 -26.43 1.35 13.80
CA THR A 265 -26.85 1.65 15.17
C THR A 265 -27.55 0.43 15.76
N VAL A 266 -27.16 0.06 16.98
CA VAL A 266 -27.75 -1.03 17.77
C VAL A 266 -28.16 -0.50 19.14
N ILE A 267 -29.11 -1.19 19.79
CA ILE A 267 -29.56 -0.87 21.15
C ILE A 267 -29.10 -1.98 22.07
N VAL A 268 -28.22 -1.65 23.03
CA VAL A 268 -27.80 -2.54 24.10
C VAL A 268 -28.66 -2.22 25.31
N ARG A 269 -29.59 -3.10 25.67
CA ARG A 269 -30.53 -2.89 26.78
C ARG A 269 -29.99 -3.51 28.06
N GLU A 270 -30.36 -2.92 29.20
CA GLU A 270 -30.21 -3.59 30.50
C GLU A 270 -31.45 -4.43 30.88
N ARG A 271 -32.44 -4.50 29.98
CA ARG A 271 -33.58 -5.42 30.02
C ARG A 271 -34.30 -5.45 28.67
N ASP A 272 -34.58 -6.63 28.13
CA ASP A 272 -35.37 -6.74 26.90
C ASP A 272 -36.85 -6.40 27.13
N GLY A 273 -37.29 -5.27 26.58
CA GLY A 273 -38.68 -4.78 26.65
C GLY A 273 -39.71 -5.58 25.83
N LEU A 274 -39.44 -6.86 25.53
CA LEU A 274 -40.34 -7.75 24.79
C LEU A 274 -41.31 -8.52 25.71
N PHE A 275 -41.09 -8.51 27.03
CA PHE A 275 -42.01 -9.10 27.98
C PHE A 275 -43.03 -8.07 28.49
N THR A 276 -44.26 -8.18 28.01
CA THR A 276 -45.42 -7.41 28.50
C THR A 276 -45.87 -7.93 29.87
N GLN A 277 -45.07 -7.67 30.92
CA GLN A 277 -45.47 -7.85 32.31
C GLN A 277 -44.74 -6.89 33.25
N THR A 278 -45.51 -6.26 34.14
CA THR A 278 -45.08 -5.20 35.06
C THR A 278 -44.41 -5.80 36.31
N ASN A 279 -43.12 -6.12 36.21
CA ASN A 279 -42.35 -6.61 37.36
C ASN A 279 -42.14 -5.49 38.39
N TYR A 280 -42.97 -5.48 39.44
CA TYR A 280 -42.56 -4.97 40.75
C TYR A 280 -41.43 -5.88 41.26
N GLY A 281 -40.18 -5.38 41.25
CA GLY A 281 -39.01 -6.21 41.58
C GLY A 281 -37.70 -5.47 41.81
N VAL A 282 -37.71 -4.13 41.84
CA VAL A 282 -36.52 -3.31 42.18
C VAL A 282 -36.33 -3.30 43.69
N CYS A 283 -35.73 -4.39 44.19
CA CYS A 283 -35.40 -4.66 45.58
C CYS A 283 -36.63 -4.78 46.54
N PRO A 284 -36.81 -5.88 47.31
CA PRO A 284 -36.02 -7.12 47.41
C PRO A 284 -36.82 -8.43 47.18
N PHE A 285 -36.07 -9.55 47.12
CA PHE A 285 -36.54 -10.95 47.28
C PHE A 285 -37.38 -11.61 46.17
N THR A 286 -36.72 -11.87 45.04
CA THR A 286 -36.77 -13.13 44.26
C THR A 286 -38.11 -13.86 44.06
N SER A 287 -38.59 -13.85 42.82
CA SER A 287 -39.22 -15.03 42.19
C SER A 287 -38.36 -15.46 40.99
N ASN A 288 -38.32 -16.76 40.68
CA ASN A 288 -37.49 -17.32 39.62
C ASN A 288 -38.20 -17.25 38.26
N ASP A 289 -38.09 -16.11 37.59
CA ASP A 289 -38.12 -16.04 36.13
C ASP A 289 -36.72 -15.67 35.64
N GLY A 290 -36.18 -16.44 34.69
CA GLY A 290 -34.83 -16.23 34.16
C GLY A 290 -34.71 -14.83 33.52
N PRO A 291 -33.56 -14.15 33.65
CA PRO A 291 -33.40 -12.79 33.12
C PRO A 291 -33.65 -12.79 31.60
N PRO A 292 -34.27 -11.72 31.06
CA PRO A 292 -34.38 -11.53 29.62
C PRO A 292 -32.97 -11.40 29.04
N SER A 293 -32.52 -12.54 28.51
CA SER A 293 -31.22 -12.85 27.92
C SER A 293 -29.96 -12.42 28.74
N ARG A 294 -29.24 -13.41 29.31
CA ARG A 294 -27.80 -13.24 29.70
C ARG A 294 -26.86 -13.09 28.48
N GLN A 295 -27.44 -12.87 27.30
CA GLN A 295 -26.82 -13.05 26.00
C GLN A 295 -26.33 -11.69 25.48
N ASP A 296 -25.32 -11.73 24.62
CA ASP A 296 -24.77 -10.51 24.05
C ASP A 296 -25.56 -10.12 22.79
N VAL A 297 -25.79 -8.82 22.60
CA VAL A 297 -26.51 -8.29 21.45
C VAL A 297 -25.68 -8.53 20.18
N ASP A 298 -26.14 -9.46 19.34
CA ASP A 298 -25.59 -9.67 18.00
C ASP A 298 -25.73 -8.39 17.18
N THR A 299 -24.60 -7.75 16.88
CA THR A 299 -24.61 -6.51 16.10
C THR A 299 -24.92 -6.75 14.63
N GLY A 300 -24.83 -7.99 14.13
CA GLY A 300 -24.89 -8.33 12.72
C GLY A 300 -23.64 -7.90 11.93
N ILE A 301 -22.55 -7.51 12.61
CA ILE A 301 -21.34 -6.96 11.98
C ILE A 301 -20.22 -8.00 12.01
N ASP A 302 -19.86 -8.53 10.85
CA ASP A 302 -18.72 -9.43 10.70
C ASP A 302 -17.41 -8.66 10.48
N VAL A 303 -16.53 -8.75 11.48
CA VAL A 303 -15.22 -8.09 11.55
C VAL A 303 -14.09 -9.07 11.25
N ARG A 304 -13.00 -8.56 10.68
CA ARG A 304 -11.84 -9.31 10.20
C ARG A 304 -10.57 -8.86 10.94
N PRO A 305 -9.52 -9.68 11.01
CA PRO A 305 -8.26 -9.29 11.63
C PRO A 305 -7.68 -8.03 10.98
N GLY A 306 -7.26 -7.05 11.78
CA GLY A 306 -6.81 -5.72 11.35
C GLY A 306 -7.92 -4.69 11.09
N ASP A 307 -9.21 -5.03 11.23
CA ASP A 307 -10.29 -4.03 11.19
C ASP A 307 -10.21 -3.09 12.40
N VAL A 308 -10.43 -1.79 12.19
CA VAL A 308 -10.58 -0.81 13.27
C VAL A 308 -12.07 -0.50 13.46
N ILE A 309 -12.63 -0.92 14.60
CA ILE A 309 -14.01 -0.67 14.98
C ILE A 309 -14.07 0.64 15.79
N GLU A 310 -14.87 1.59 15.33
CA GLU A 310 -15.21 2.82 16.04
C GLU A 310 -16.62 2.72 16.62
N PHE A 311 -16.78 3.27 17.81
CA PHE A 311 -18.04 3.29 18.55
C PHE A 311 -18.42 4.72 18.92
N SER A 312 -19.72 5.00 18.93
CA SER A 312 -20.30 6.18 19.57
C SER A 312 -21.54 5.72 20.32
N ALA A 313 -21.42 5.63 21.65
CA ALA A 313 -22.46 5.19 22.56
C ALA A 313 -23.08 6.38 23.30
N THR A 314 -24.39 6.31 23.49
CA THR A 314 -25.21 7.33 24.15
C THR A 314 -26.35 6.66 24.93
N GLY A 315 -27.09 7.41 25.74
CA GLY A 315 -28.16 6.86 26.59
C GLY A 315 -27.67 6.54 28.00
N SER A 316 -28.48 5.80 28.76
CA SER A 316 -28.20 5.47 30.16
C SER A 316 -28.91 4.18 30.59
N ILE A 317 -28.34 3.53 31.59
CA ILE A 317 -28.92 2.37 32.27
C ILE A 317 -28.96 2.64 33.78
N TRP A 318 -29.85 1.94 34.49
CA TRP A 318 -29.69 1.68 35.92
C TRP A 318 -29.55 0.16 36.08
N ALA A 319 -28.42 -0.29 36.63
CA ALA A 319 -27.95 -1.67 36.57
C ALA A 319 -28.37 -2.53 37.78
N GLY A 320 -29.66 -2.50 38.13
CA GLY A 320 -30.23 -3.37 39.17
C GLY A 320 -29.85 -3.07 40.63
N VAL A 321 -28.76 -2.34 40.88
CA VAL A 321 -28.23 -2.11 42.23
C VAL A 321 -29.13 -1.17 43.03
N CYS A 322 -29.61 -1.63 44.19
CA CYS A 322 -30.47 -0.85 45.07
C CYS A 322 -29.83 0.48 45.47
N LEU A 323 -30.62 1.55 45.51
CA LEU A 323 -30.23 2.90 45.95
C LEU A 323 -29.14 3.59 45.11
N THR A 324 -28.81 3.10 43.91
CA THR A 324 -27.88 3.76 42.97
C THR A 324 -28.61 4.59 41.91
N ALA A 325 -27.87 5.52 41.28
CA ALA A 325 -28.34 6.31 40.15
C ALA A 325 -28.14 5.59 38.81
N GLN A 326 -28.65 6.18 37.72
CA GLN A 326 -28.31 5.77 36.36
C GLN A 326 -26.85 6.11 36.01
N ASN A 327 -26.25 5.33 35.11
CA ASN A 327 -24.94 5.60 34.51
C ASN A 327 -24.99 5.61 32.98
N GLY A 328 -24.04 6.33 32.37
CA GLY A 328 -23.82 6.33 30.93
C GLY A 328 -22.98 5.14 30.45
N PRO A 329 -22.65 5.07 29.14
CA PRO A 329 -21.89 3.97 28.54
C PRO A 329 -20.49 3.78 29.13
N LYS A 330 -19.86 4.84 29.65
CA LYS A 330 -18.65 4.76 30.49
C LYS A 330 -18.74 3.77 31.66
N GLY A 331 -19.93 3.50 32.19
CA GLY A 331 -20.10 2.81 33.48
C GLY A 331 -19.93 3.75 34.67
N TRP A 332 -19.57 3.21 35.83
CA TRP A 332 -19.31 4.01 37.04
C TRP A 332 -17.91 4.64 37.05
N ASP A 333 -17.70 5.69 37.85
CA ASP A 333 -16.46 6.49 37.87
C ASP A 333 -15.25 5.81 38.55
N TYR A 334 -15.30 4.50 38.83
CA TYR A 334 -14.17 3.72 39.32
C TYR A 334 -14.05 2.39 38.59
N ALA A 335 -12.82 1.90 38.43
CA ALA A 335 -12.54 0.59 37.86
C ALA A 335 -12.56 -0.52 38.92
N THR A 336 -12.97 -1.74 38.55
CA THR A 336 -13.01 -2.90 39.45
C THR A 336 -12.23 -4.09 38.90
N ASN A 337 -11.62 -4.86 39.81
CA ASN A 337 -10.91 -6.12 39.51
C ASN A 337 -11.66 -7.37 40.00
N ASP A 338 -12.89 -7.19 40.49
CA ASP A 338 -13.75 -8.28 40.97
C ASP A 338 -13.95 -9.34 39.87
N ARG A 339 -13.89 -10.62 40.26
CA ARG A 339 -13.95 -11.75 39.33
C ARG A 339 -15.30 -11.90 38.64
N LYS A 340 -16.39 -11.34 39.21
CA LYS A 340 -17.77 -11.48 38.71
C LYS A 340 -18.07 -10.71 37.42
N PHE A 341 -17.35 -9.62 37.15
CA PHE A 341 -17.59 -8.80 35.96
C PHE A 341 -16.88 -9.39 34.72
N PRO A 342 -17.52 -9.36 33.52
CA PRO A 342 -16.92 -9.87 32.27
C PRO A 342 -15.58 -9.23 31.89
N VAL A 343 -15.38 -7.93 32.17
CA VAL A 343 -14.10 -7.22 31.99
C VAL A 343 -13.63 -6.63 33.31
N ARG A 344 -12.38 -6.93 33.68
CA ARG A 344 -11.68 -6.45 34.88
C ARG A 344 -10.74 -5.29 34.54
N GLY A 345 -10.38 -4.49 35.55
CA GLY A 345 -9.53 -3.30 35.40
C GLY A 345 -10.23 -2.11 34.73
N VAL A 346 -11.56 -2.17 34.59
CA VAL A 346 -12.39 -1.16 33.92
C VAL A 346 -13.67 -0.88 34.74
N PRO A 347 -14.45 0.17 34.42
CA PRO A 347 -15.73 0.42 35.06
C PRO A 347 -16.72 -0.75 35.03
N PRO A 348 -17.43 -1.04 36.14
CA PRO A 348 -18.62 -1.88 36.09
C PRO A 348 -19.75 -1.13 35.37
N PHE A 349 -20.70 -1.90 34.82
CA PHE A 349 -21.91 -1.39 34.15
C PHE A 349 -21.67 -0.50 32.92
N GLY A 350 -20.42 -0.42 32.44
CA GLY A 350 -20.08 0.24 31.17
C GLY A 350 -20.30 -0.66 29.95
N LEU A 351 -20.28 -0.06 28.76
CA LEU A 351 -20.38 -0.77 27.49
C LEU A 351 -19.10 -1.55 27.18
N ILE A 352 -19.27 -2.83 26.86
CA ILE A 352 -18.20 -3.75 26.47
C ILE A 352 -18.64 -4.56 25.24
N GLY A 353 -17.67 -5.14 24.52
CA GLY A 353 -17.93 -5.98 23.37
C GLY A 353 -17.04 -7.22 23.32
N ARG A 354 -17.37 -8.18 22.45
CA ARG A 354 -16.50 -9.32 22.10
C ARG A 354 -16.61 -9.64 20.61
N ILE A 355 -15.67 -10.44 20.13
CA ILE A 355 -15.72 -11.07 18.80
C ILE A 355 -15.79 -12.59 19.01
N GLY A 356 -16.71 -13.26 18.33
CA GLY A 356 -16.90 -14.72 18.42
C GLY A 356 -17.40 -15.30 17.09
N GLN A 357 -17.77 -16.58 17.06
CA GLN A 357 -18.42 -17.15 15.87
C GLN A 357 -19.85 -16.61 15.71
N PRO A 358 -20.45 -16.59 14.50
CA PRO A 358 -21.88 -16.33 14.35
C PRO A 358 -22.71 -17.35 15.14
N ASN A 359 -23.69 -16.88 15.91
CA ASN A 359 -24.51 -17.67 16.84
C ASN A 359 -23.75 -18.31 18.02
N ASP A 360 -22.49 -17.96 18.26
CA ASP A 360 -21.80 -18.26 19.53
C ASP A 360 -22.40 -17.40 20.65
N THR A 361 -23.49 -17.90 21.24
CA THR A 361 -24.16 -17.31 22.41
C THR A 361 -23.75 -18.02 23.71
N ALA A 362 -22.78 -18.93 23.68
CA ALA A 362 -22.33 -19.74 24.81
C ALA A 362 -21.46 -18.97 25.83
N ALA A 363 -21.43 -17.64 25.73
CA ALA A 363 -20.55 -16.72 26.45
C ALA A 363 -20.90 -16.52 27.95
N TYR A 364 -21.64 -17.45 28.54
CA TYR A 364 -21.93 -17.51 29.96
C TYR A 364 -21.96 -18.97 30.46
N PRO A 365 -20.79 -19.63 30.66
CA PRO A 365 -20.72 -20.59 31.76
C PRO A 365 -21.25 -19.90 33.03
N SER A 366 -21.86 -20.66 33.94
CA SER A 366 -22.29 -20.13 35.22
C SER A 366 -21.15 -19.38 35.90
N VAL A 367 -21.49 -18.28 36.61
CA VAL A 367 -20.63 -17.72 37.65
C VAL A 367 -20.64 -18.62 38.89
N ASP A 368 -20.36 -19.91 38.67
CA ASP A 368 -20.04 -20.85 39.72
C ASP A 368 -18.68 -20.44 40.30
N PHE A 369 -18.71 -20.02 41.56
CA PHE A 369 -17.56 -19.53 42.33
C PHE A 369 -16.45 -20.58 42.55
N ALA A 370 -16.57 -21.77 41.93
CA ALA A 370 -15.70 -22.93 42.10
C ALA A 370 -14.60 -23.08 41.03
N CYS A 371 -14.62 -22.32 39.93
CA CYS A 371 -13.67 -22.49 38.82
C CYS A 371 -12.29 -21.83 39.03
N ASP A 372 -11.64 -22.13 40.16
CA ASP A 372 -10.22 -21.80 40.40
C ASP A 372 -9.26 -22.83 39.71
N ARG A 373 -9.82 -23.93 39.16
CA ARG A 373 -9.12 -24.90 38.30
C ARG A 373 -10.08 -25.46 37.23
N GLY A 374 -9.76 -25.27 35.95
CA GLY A 374 -10.26 -26.13 34.85
C GLY A 374 -11.47 -25.67 34.03
N CYS A 375 -12.01 -24.46 34.22
CA CYS A 375 -12.95 -23.90 33.23
C CYS A 375 -12.26 -23.67 31.88
N GLY A 376 -12.98 -23.91 30.79
CA GLY A 376 -12.52 -23.59 29.43
C GLY A 376 -12.32 -22.09 29.22
N SER A 377 -11.65 -21.71 28.12
CA SER A 377 -11.33 -20.31 27.79
C SER A 377 -12.60 -19.45 27.71
N HIS A 378 -12.81 -18.57 28.70
CA HIS A 378 -13.85 -17.55 28.63
C HIS A 378 -13.65 -16.66 27.39
N PRO A 379 -14.72 -16.23 26.71
CA PRO A 379 -14.60 -15.35 25.56
C PRO A 379 -14.03 -13.98 25.97
N SER A 380 -13.02 -13.52 25.24
CA SER A 380 -12.30 -12.28 25.55
C SER A 380 -13.13 -11.05 25.21
N TYR A 381 -13.74 -10.45 26.22
CA TYR A 381 -14.41 -9.15 26.12
C TYR A 381 -13.39 -7.98 26.17
N PHE A 382 -13.75 -6.85 25.56
CA PHE A 382 -12.99 -5.60 25.57
C PHE A 382 -13.90 -4.41 25.96
N TYR A 383 -13.30 -3.39 26.58
CA TYR A 383 -14.03 -2.22 27.08
C TYR A 383 -14.10 -1.07 26.07
N ILE A 384 -15.32 -0.60 25.84
CA ILE A 384 -15.66 0.44 24.85
C ILE A 384 -15.95 1.77 25.57
N GLY A 385 -16.77 1.74 26.64
CA GLY A 385 -17.27 2.95 27.26
C GLY A 385 -18.11 3.77 26.27
N ASP A 386 -17.90 5.08 26.24
CA ASP A 386 -18.63 5.98 25.33
C ASP A 386 -18.15 5.90 23.88
N SER A 387 -16.86 5.62 23.62
CA SER A 387 -16.28 5.72 22.27
C SER A 387 -14.91 5.06 22.03
N ARG A 388 -14.35 4.24 22.94
CA ARG A 388 -13.00 3.67 22.72
C ARG A 388 -13.00 2.75 21.48
N PRO A 389 -12.14 3.01 20.48
CA PRO A 389 -12.03 2.13 19.32
C PRO A 389 -11.34 0.81 19.68
N TYR A 390 -11.59 -0.22 18.89
CA TYR A 390 -10.98 -1.54 19.05
C TYR A 390 -10.39 -2.03 17.72
N THR A 391 -9.17 -2.55 17.74
CA THR A 391 -8.59 -3.25 16.57
C THR A 391 -8.87 -4.74 16.70
N ALA A 392 -9.57 -5.30 15.72
CA ALA A 392 -9.94 -6.71 15.72
C ALA A 392 -8.71 -7.59 15.44
N ASN A 393 -8.36 -8.46 16.39
CA ASN A 393 -7.18 -9.33 16.30
C ASN A 393 -7.59 -10.80 16.05
N GLY A 394 -6.59 -11.69 15.88
CA GLY A 394 -6.82 -13.14 15.82
C GLY A 394 -7.44 -13.60 14.50
N SER A 395 -8.57 -14.32 14.56
CA SER A 395 -9.30 -14.86 13.41
C SER A 395 -10.43 -13.97 12.88
N GLY A 396 -10.85 -12.96 13.63
CA GLY A 396 -12.09 -12.22 13.37
C GLY A 396 -13.35 -13.02 13.71
N GLY A 397 -14.51 -12.52 13.30
CA GLY A 397 -15.81 -13.13 13.60
C GLY A 397 -16.94 -12.11 13.71
N ARG A 398 -18.05 -12.51 14.33
CA ARG A 398 -19.19 -11.66 14.64
C ARG A 398 -18.89 -10.79 15.86
N LEU A 399 -19.13 -9.49 15.75
CA LEU A 399 -19.12 -8.54 16.87
C LEU A 399 -20.41 -8.63 17.69
N TYR A 400 -20.28 -8.73 19.02
CA TYR A 400 -21.39 -8.68 19.97
C TYR A 400 -21.14 -7.59 21.04
N LEU A 401 -22.20 -7.00 21.58
CA LEU A 401 -22.15 -5.97 22.64
C LEU A 401 -22.99 -6.35 23.87
N ARG A 402 -22.54 -5.94 25.07
CA ARG A 402 -23.26 -6.10 26.34
C ARG A 402 -22.88 -5.00 27.33
N THR A 403 -23.53 -4.99 28.49
CA THR A 403 -23.10 -4.25 29.68
C THR A 403 -22.08 -5.06 30.50
N ASN A 404 -21.15 -4.38 31.17
CA ASN A 404 -20.17 -4.99 32.08
C ASN A 404 -20.81 -5.31 33.43
N ASP A 405 -21.82 -6.18 33.41
CA ASP A 405 -22.65 -6.58 34.54
C ASP A 405 -22.51 -8.09 34.80
N ASP A 406 -22.56 -8.47 36.07
CA ASP A 406 -22.58 -9.86 36.55
C ASP A 406 -23.99 -10.47 36.61
N THR A 407 -25.04 -9.64 36.59
CA THR A 407 -26.45 -10.07 36.51
C THR A 407 -27.23 -9.21 35.49
N PRO A 408 -26.84 -9.19 34.20
CA PRO A 408 -27.53 -8.42 33.17
C PRO A 408 -29.01 -8.82 33.06
N GLY A 409 -29.86 -7.86 32.72
CA GLY A 409 -31.32 -8.04 32.63
C GLY A 409 -32.08 -7.70 33.93
N ASN A 410 -31.36 -7.40 35.02
CA ASN A 410 -31.95 -7.03 36.32
C ASN A 410 -32.37 -5.55 36.41
N GLY A 411 -31.92 -4.72 35.46
CA GLY A 411 -32.00 -3.27 35.52
C GLY A 411 -33.01 -2.66 34.55
N THR A 412 -32.75 -1.42 34.15
CA THR A 412 -33.58 -0.67 33.19
C THR A 412 -32.72 0.27 32.33
N GLY A 413 -33.28 0.73 31.21
CA GLY A 413 -32.61 1.65 30.29
C GLY A 413 -31.88 0.96 29.14
N PHE A 414 -31.09 1.73 28.40
CA PHE A 414 -30.32 1.24 27.26
C PHE A 414 -29.18 2.19 26.87
N PHE A 415 -28.14 1.63 26.26
CA PHE A 415 -27.19 2.36 25.43
C PHE A 415 -27.58 2.24 23.96
N GLN A 416 -27.66 3.37 23.26
CA GLN A 416 -27.73 3.43 21.81
C GLN A 416 -26.31 3.59 21.27
N VAL A 417 -25.84 2.58 20.52
CA VAL A 417 -24.46 2.47 20.06
C VAL A 417 -24.43 2.49 18.54
N THR A 418 -23.82 3.53 17.96
CA THR A 418 -23.47 3.57 16.54
C THR A 418 -22.09 2.98 16.34
N ILE A 419 -21.99 1.99 15.46
CA ILE A 419 -20.77 1.25 15.17
C ILE A 419 -20.36 1.56 13.73
N THR A 420 -19.09 1.93 13.52
CA THR A 420 -18.48 2.10 12.21
C THR A 420 -17.24 1.20 12.14
N VAL A 421 -17.17 0.32 11.15
CA VAL A 421 -15.94 -0.42 10.87
C VAL A 421 -15.12 0.33 9.82
N ARG A 422 -13.81 0.44 10.04
CA ARG A 422 -12.84 0.75 8.99
C ARG A 422 -12.02 -0.50 8.70
N ARG A 423 -11.86 -0.78 7.41
CA ARG A 423 -11.18 -1.94 6.85
C ARG A 423 -10.35 -1.42 5.70
N ASP A 424 -9.04 -1.49 5.86
CA ASP A 424 -8.05 -0.97 4.92
C ASP A 424 -7.38 -2.12 4.15
N ALA A 425 -6.66 -1.79 3.08
CA ALA A 425 -5.97 -2.79 2.29
C ALA A 425 -4.73 -3.34 3.00
N LYS A 426 -4.46 -4.64 2.81
CA LYS A 426 -3.29 -5.34 3.35
C LYS A 426 -2.29 -5.68 2.26
N PHE A 427 -1.01 -5.55 2.58
CA PHE A 427 0.13 -5.86 1.72
C PHE A 427 0.88 -7.10 2.19
N TYR A 428 1.35 -7.89 1.23
CA TYR A 428 2.12 -9.11 1.45
C TYR A 428 3.25 -9.19 0.41
N VAL A 429 4.35 -9.84 0.77
CA VAL A 429 5.41 -10.19 -0.17
C VAL A 429 5.84 -11.63 0.09
N TYR A 430 5.88 -12.43 -0.97
CA TYR A 430 6.29 -13.82 -0.95
C TYR A 430 7.56 -14.03 -1.77
N ASP A 431 8.43 -14.92 -1.31
CA ASP A 431 9.65 -15.31 -2.02
C ASP A 431 9.35 -16.18 -3.27
N GLN A 432 10.40 -16.56 -3.98
CA GLN A 432 10.39 -17.51 -5.12
C GLN A 432 9.81 -18.91 -4.81
N ASN A 433 9.51 -19.21 -3.54
CA ASN A 433 8.90 -20.47 -3.08
C ASN A 433 7.52 -20.24 -2.46
N GLY A 434 6.99 -19.02 -2.51
CA GLY A 434 5.69 -18.66 -1.95
C GLY A 434 5.66 -18.43 -0.44
N LYS A 435 6.80 -18.33 0.26
CA LYS A 435 6.86 -18.05 1.71
C LYS A 435 6.79 -16.54 1.98
N LEU A 436 6.00 -16.11 2.96
CA LEU A 436 5.95 -14.70 3.39
C LEU A 436 7.33 -14.21 3.87
N ILE A 437 7.77 -13.05 3.35
CA ILE A 437 9.03 -12.40 3.69
C ILE A 437 8.80 -10.94 4.14
N PRO A 438 9.60 -10.42 5.10
CA PRO A 438 9.41 -9.07 5.62
C PRO A 438 9.95 -7.97 4.69
N SER A 439 10.88 -8.32 3.80
CA SER A 439 11.57 -7.39 2.92
C SER A 439 12.01 -8.03 1.62
N VAL A 440 12.16 -7.20 0.57
CA VAL A 440 12.66 -7.59 -0.75
C VAL A 440 13.35 -6.39 -1.40
N ALA A 441 14.34 -6.65 -2.25
CA ALA A 441 14.94 -5.66 -3.16
C ALA A 441 14.29 -5.79 -4.55
N LEU A 442 13.36 -4.90 -4.88
CA LEU A 442 12.72 -4.83 -6.20
C LEU A 442 13.41 -3.83 -7.14
N ASP A 443 14.44 -3.13 -6.65
CA ASP A 443 15.26 -2.15 -7.34
C ASP A 443 16.66 -2.06 -6.70
N ARG A 444 17.58 -1.26 -7.27
CA ARG A 444 18.95 -1.07 -6.73
C ARG A 444 18.99 -0.18 -5.47
N GLU A 445 17.87 0.31 -4.95
CA GLU A 445 17.85 1.07 -3.69
C GLU A 445 18.03 0.16 -2.46
N GLY A 446 17.96 -1.17 -2.64
CA GLY A 446 18.21 -2.19 -1.61
C GLY A 446 16.94 -2.88 -1.09
N PRO A 447 17.05 -3.84 -0.15
CA PRO A 447 15.89 -4.45 0.49
C PRO A 447 15.10 -3.43 1.31
N LYS A 448 13.78 -3.37 1.09
CA LYS A 448 12.86 -2.48 1.81
C LYS A 448 11.81 -3.30 2.57
N PHE A 449 11.18 -2.73 3.58
CA PHE A 449 10.28 -3.44 4.51
C PHE A 449 8.79 -3.20 4.24
N VAL A 450 7.96 -4.24 4.44
CA VAL A 450 6.49 -4.15 4.43
C VAL A 450 6.00 -3.47 5.73
N PRO A 451 4.99 -2.59 5.73
CA PRO A 451 4.18 -2.13 4.60
C PRO A 451 4.80 -0.95 3.84
N GLN A 452 5.82 -0.30 4.37
CA GLN A 452 6.39 0.97 3.88
C GLN A 452 6.80 0.92 2.39
N MET A 453 7.34 -0.22 1.93
CA MET A 453 7.69 -0.42 0.52
C MET A 453 6.48 -0.29 -0.42
N CYS A 454 5.28 -0.59 0.06
CA CYS A 454 4.05 -0.52 -0.72
C CYS A 454 3.44 0.88 -0.64
N LEU A 455 3.44 1.51 0.54
CA LEU A 455 2.89 2.85 0.77
C LEU A 455 3.57 3.94 -0.08
N ALA A 456 4.83 3.74 -0.48
CA ALA A 456 5.55 4.59 -1.44
C ALA A 456 4.76 4.79 -2.75
N CYS A 457 4.16 3.72 -3.28
CA CYS A 457 3.38 3.75 -4.53
C CYS A 457 1.87 3.78 -4.28
N HIS A 458 1.39 2.95 -3.35
CA HIS A 458 -0.03 2.76 -3.03
C HIS A 458 -0.62 3.81 -2.08
N GLY A 459 0.19 4.78 -1.63
CA GLY A 459 -0.25 5.85 -0.74
C GLY A 459 -0.73 5.37 0.63
N GLY A 460 -1.50 6.22 1.30
CA GLY A 460 -1.90 6.00 2.70
C GLY A 460 -0.74 6.19 3.68
N TYR A 461 -0.92 5.71 4.91
CA TYR A 461 0.10 5.75 5.96
C TYR A 461 0.04 4.53 6.88
N TYR A 462 1.16 4.23 7.55
CA TYR A 462 1.21 3.26 8.64
C TYR A 462 1.00 3.97 9.99
N ASN A 463 0.08 3.49 10.81
CA ASN A 463 -0.12 3.95 12.19
C ASN A 463 0.62 2.99 13.14
N ALA A 464 1.65 3.51 13.82
CA ALA A 464 2.53 2.73 14.67
C ALA A 464 1.90 2.28 16.01
N GLU A 465 0.77 2.86 16.42
CA GLU A 465 0.08 2.55 17.69
C GLU A 465 -0.85 1.34 17.55
N THR A 466 -1.51 1.21 16.40
CA THR A 466 -2.47 0.14 16.07
C THR A 466 -1.90 -0.87 15.07
N HIS A 467 -0.67 -0.65 14.62
CA HIS A 467 0.03 -1.45 13.59
C HIS A 467 -0.79 -1.64 12.30
N THR A 468 -1.65 -0.66 11.96
CA THR A 468 -2.50 -0.68 10.75
C THR A 468 -1.91 0.16 9.63
N VAL A 469 -2.22 -0.23 8.39
CA VAL A 469 -2.17 0.68 7.23
C VAL A 469 -3.52 1.38 7.11
N ARG A 470 -3.53 2.65 6.70
CA ARG A 470 -4.76 3.42 6.48
C ARG A 470 -4.71 4.25 5.19
N GLY A 471 -5.82 4.27 4.44
CA GLY A 471 -6.00 5.10 3.24
C GLY A 471 -5.23 4.62 1.99
N ALA A 472 -4.57 3.46 2.06
CA ALA A 472 -3.83 2.89 0.93
C ALA A 472 -4.76 2.38 -0.17
N SER A 473 -4.35 2.51 -1.44
CA SER A 473 -5.19 2.32 -2.62
C SER A 473 -4.64 1.28 -3.59
N PHE A 474 -5.53 0.55 -4.25
CA PHE A 474 -5.17 -0.20 -5.46
C PHE A 474 -4.85 0.80 -6.58
N LEU A 475 -3.83 0.52 -7.39
CA LEU A 475 -3.33 1.43 -8.43
C LEU A 475 -3.89 1.08 -9.81
N PRO A 476 -4.16 2.08 -10.68
CA PRO A 476 -4.69 1.83 -12.01
C PRO A 476 -3.60 1.32 -12.96
N PHE A 477 -4.03 0.56 -13.96
CA PHE A 477 -3.18 0.00 -15.00
C PHE A 477 -3.07 0.96 -16.19
N ASP A 478 -1.98 1.71 -16.21
CA ASP A 478 -1.66 2.69 -17.26
C ASP A 478 -0.96 2.03 -18.44
N VAL A 479 -1.76 1.43 -19.34
CA VAL A 479 -1.28 0.66 -20.51
C VAL A 479 -0.31 1.41 -21.43
N PHE A 480 -0.28 2.75 -21.36
CA PHE A 480 0.60 3.59 -22.17
C PHE A 480 2.04 3.71 -21.64
N ASN A 481 2.30 3.22 -20.42
CA ASN A 481 3.59 3.25 -19.74
C ASN A 481 4.24 1.85 -19.62
N PHE A 482 3.62 0.82 -20.21
CA PHE A 482 4.10 -0.57 -20.19
C PHE A 482 4.70 -0.98 -21.55
N LEU A 483 5.49 -2.05 -21.53
CA LEU A 483 5.94 -2.78 -22.74
C LEU A 483 5.29 -4.18 -22.78
N TYR A 484 5.12 -4.70 -23.98
CA TYR A 484 4.35 -5.91 -24.28
C TYR A 484 5.16 -6.88 -25.14
N SER A 485 4.80 -8.17 -25.12
CA SER A 485 5.41 -9.18 -25.98
C SER A 485 4.66 -9.27 -27.30
N GLU A 486 5.35 -9.53 -28.40
CA GLU A 486 4.74 -9.83 -29.70
C GLU A 486 4.09 -11.23 -29.76
N SER A 487 4.32 -12.07 -28.75
CA SER A 487 3.67 -13.37 -28.60
C SER A 487 2.14 -13.22 -28.59
N PRO A 488 1.38 -13.95 -29.43
CA PRO A 488 -0.08 -13.91 -29.42
C PRO A 488 -0.66 -14.23 -28.03
N GLY A 489 -1.59 -13.40 -27.58
CA GLY A 489 -2.16 -13.43 -26.22
C GLY A 489 -1.54 -12.41 -25.25
N PHE A 490 -0.38 -11.86 -25.59
CA PHE A 490 0.47 -11.03 -24.72
C PHE A 490 0.79 -9.63 -25.29
N ARG A 491 0.35 -9.33 -26.52
CA ARG A 491 0.38 -7.97 -27.08
C ARG A 491 -0.64 -7.09 -26.37
N LEU A 492 -0.51 -5.77 -26.45
CA LEU A 492 -1.53 -4.84 -25.90
C LEU A 492 -2.93 -5.16 -26.44
N ALA A 493 -3.06 -5.32 -27.76
CA ALA A 493 -4.33 -5.63 -28.43
C ALA A 493 -5.00 -6.93 -27.95
N ASP A 494 -4.22 -7.92 -27.48
CA ASP A 494 -4.74 -9.18 -26.95
C ASP A 494 -5.17 -9.06 -25.47
N GLN A 495 -4.89 -7.92 -24.83
CA GLN A 495 -5.01 -7.70 -23.39
C GLN A 495 -5.81 -6.45 -22.99
N GLU A 496 -6.20 -5.57 -23.92
CA GLU A 496 -6.90 -4.30 -23.59
C GLU A 496 -8.15 -4.50 -22.73
N VAL A 497 -8.98 -5.49 -23.07
CA VAL A 497 -10.15 -5.91 -22.28
C VAL A 497 -9.74 -6.28 -20.86
N LYS A 498 -8.68 -7.08 -20.71
CA LYS A 498 -8.16 -7.52 -19.40
C LYS A 498 -7.68 -6.31 -18.59
N PHE A 499 -6.96 -5.35 -19.19
CA PHE A 499 -6.53 -4.13 -18.51
C PHE A 499 -7.68 -3.20 -18.10
N ARG A 500 -8.73 -3.09 -18.92
CA ARG A 500 -9.96 -2.38 -18.54
C ARG A 500 -10.63 -3.07 -17.34
N ASP A 501 -10.74 -4.39 -17.37
CA ASP A 501 -11.45 -5.15 -16.33
C ASP A 501 -10.63 -5.20 -15.02
N LEU A 502 -9.29 -5.21 -15.10
CA LEU A 502 -8.39 -4.92 -13.99
C LEU A 502 -8.63 -3.51 -13.41
N ASN A 503 -8.76 -2.48 -14.26
CA ASN A 503 -9.08 -1.13 -13.82
C ASN A 503 -10.48 -1.01 -13.19
N LEU A 504 -11.47 -1.78 -13.65
CA LEU A 504 -12.79 -1.86 -12.99
C LEU A 504 -12.73 -2.53 -11.62
N LEU A 505 -11.89 -3.56 -11.45
CA LEU A 505 -11.60 -4.14 -10.13
C LEU A 505 -10.96 -3.10 -9.21
N VAL A 506 -9.98 -2.34 -9.68
CA VAL A 506 -9.36 -1.21 -8.95
C VAL A 506 -10.42 -0.17 -8.56
N GLN A 507 -11.26 0.29 -9.49
CA GLN A 507 -12.32 1.27 -9.19
C GLN A 507 -13.29 0.76 -8.10
N SER A 508 -13.59 -0.54 -8.09
CA SER A 508 -14.49 -1.16 -7.11
C SER A 508 -13.95 -1.19 -5.67
N THR A 509 -12.64 -0.98 -5.45
CA THR A 509 -12.07 -0.83 -4.10
C THR A 509 -12.29 0.56 -3.49
N ASN A 510 -12.97 1.47 -4.20
CA ASN A 510 -13.08 2.90 -3.86
C ASN A 510 -11.69 3.57 -3.61
N PRO A 511 -10.77 3.51 -4.59
CA PRO A 511 -9.40 3.99 -4.45
C PRO A 511 -9.33 5.50 -4.26
N SER A 512 -8.28 5.97 -3.59
CA SER A 512 -8.08 7.35 -3.12
C SER A 512 -9.25 7.86 -2.27
N ARG A 513 -9.88 6.99 -1.46
CA ARG A 513 -11.10 7.26 -0.66
C ARG A 513 -11.10 8.60 0.07
N ASP A 514 -10.00 8.90 0.76
CA ASP A 514 -9.87 10.06 1.65
C ASP A 514 -9.37 11.32 0.91
N ASN A 515 -9.11 11.21 -0.40
CA ASN A 515 -8.79 12.33 -1.28
C ASN A 515 -10.07 12.78 -2.03
N PRO A 516 -10.66 13.96 -1.74
CA PRO A 516 -11.87 14.45 -2.41
C PRO A 516 -11.74 14.65 -3.93
N ASN A 517 -10.52 14.75 -4.48
CA ASN A 517 -10.32 14.78 -5.93
C ASN A 517 -10.59 13.42 -6.58
N ARG A 518 -10.47 12.30 -5.83
CA ARG A 518 -10.64 10.90 -6.30
C ARG A 518 -9.87 10.59 -7.60
N PRO A 519 -8.57 10.97 -7.71
CA PRO A 519 -7.79 10.94 -8.95
C PRO A 519 -7.76 9.58 -9.67
N ILE A 520 -7.55 8.47 -8.94
CA ILE A 520 -7.51 7.12 -9.55
C ILE A 520 -8.84 6.81 -10.26
N GLN A 521 -9.98 7.22 -9.69
CA GLN A 521 -11.30 7.01 -10.29
C GLN A 521 -11.49 7.90 -11.52
N ARG A 522 -11.08 9.17 -11.46
CA ARG A 522 -11.10 10.09 -12.62
C ARG A 522 -10.23 9.59 -13.77
N MET A 523 -9.06 9.01 -13.48
CA MET A 523 -8.20 8.41 -14.50
C MET A 523 -8.87 7.21 -15.16
N ILE A 524 -9.46 6.29 -14.41
CA ILE A 524 -10.16 5.12 -14.97
C ILE A 524 -11.38 5.56 -15.80
N GLU A 525 -12.21 6.46 -15.27
CA GLU A 525 -13.37 7.03 -15.97
C GLU A 525 -12.97 7.87 -17.21
N GLY A 526 -11.77 8.44 -17.22
CA GLY A 526 -11.22 9.20 -18.33
C GLY A 526 -10.58 8.33 -19.41
N MET A 527 -9.90 7.25 -19.02
CA MET A 527 -9.28 6.28 -19.93
C MET A 527 -10.30 5.48 -20.73
N TYR A 528 -11.52 5.28 -20.21
CA TYR A 528 -12.55 4.45 -20.84
C TYR A 528 -13.87 5.20 -21.07
N ARG A 529 -13.82 6.51 -21.36
CA ARG A 529 -15.01 7.35 -21.59
C ARG A 529 -15.64 7.11 -22.97
N GLY A 530 -16.47 6.08 -23.08
CA GLY A 530 -17.27 5.79 -24.27
C GLY A 530 -18.65 6.48 -24.29
N PRO A 531 -19.29 6.62 -25.47
CA PRO A 531 -20.69 7.08 -25.58
C PRO A 531 -21.69 6.19 -24.83
N THR A 532 -21.36 4.91 -24.66
CA THR A 532 -22.16 3.89 -23.94
C THR A 532 -21.57 3.54 -22.57
N GLY A 533 -20.76 4.44 -21.98
CA GLY A 533 -20.00 4.16 -20.76
C GLY A 533 -18.71 3.38 -21.03
N ILE A 534 -18.24 2.63 -20.03
CA ILE A 534 -16.91 1.97 -20.01
C ILE A 534 -16.88 0.65 -20.80
N VAL A 535 -18.03 0.00 -21.01
CA VAL A 535 -18.10 -1.31 -21.66
C VAL A 535 -17.58 -1.24 -23.11
N ASN A 536 -16.75 -2.21 -23.48
CA ASN A 536 -16.11 -2.36 -24.79
C ASN A 536 -15.28 -1.16 -25.29
N GLN A 537 -14.90 -0.25 -24.40
CA GLN A 537 -13.94 0.81 -24.73
C GLN A 537 -12.51 0.28 -24.67
N THR A 538 -11.68 0.69 -25.63
CA THR A 538 -10.22 0.65 -25.53
C THR A 538 -9.73 1.78 -24.63
N ALA A 539 -8.47 1.73 -24.21
CA ALA A 539 -7.91 2.81 -23.39
C ALA A 539 -7.58 4.04 -24.25
N VAL A 540 -7.85 5.25 -23.74
CA VAL A 540 -7.33 6.51 -24.28
C VAL A 540 -6.40 7.20 -23.30
N ARG A 541 -5.45 8.01 -23.79
CA ARG A 541 -4.52 8.77 -22.94
C ARG A 541 -5.27 9.85 -22.16
N TYR A 542 -5.58 9.57 -20.89
CA TYR A 542 -6.21 10.54 -20.00
C TYR A 542 -5.24 11.66 -19.58
N ILE A 543 -5.73 12.90 -19.65
CA ILE A 543 -5.13 14.11 -19.08
C ILE A 543 -6.23 14.81 -18.22
N PRO A 544 -5.99 15.12 -16.94
CA PRO A 544 -6.96 15.80 -16.10
C PRO A 544 -7.24 17.23 -16.58
N VAL A 545 -8.48 17.70 -16.39
CA VAL A 545 -8.91 19.05 -16.83
C VAL A 545 -8.12 20.18 -16.15
N GLY A 546 -7.50 19.91 -14.98
CA GLY A 546 -6.61 20.83 -14.27
C GLY A 546 -5.23 21.03 -14.92
N TRP A 547 -4.95 20.38 -16.06
CA TRP A 547 -3.74 20.54 -16.86
C TRP A 547 -3.98 21.23 -18.20
N ARG A 548 -5.11 21.92 -18.36
CA ARG A 548 -5.41 22.70 -19.56
C ARG A 548 -4.37 23.81 -19.77
N GLY A 549 -3.75 23.84 -20.96
CA GLY A 549 -2.63 24.72 -21.30
C GLY A 549 -1.25 24.16 -20.93
N HIS A 550 -1.20 22.96 -20.35
CA HIS A 550 0.00 22.24 -19.90
C HIS A 550 -0.07 20.74 -20.26
N GLU A 551 -0.84 20.39 -21.30
CA GLU A 551 -1.14 19.01 -21.69
C GLU A 551 0.12 18.23 -22.09
N ASP A 552 1.10 18.87 -22.74
CA ASP A 552 2.36 18.24 -23.16
C ASP A 552 3.25 17.89 -21.95
N LEU A 553 3.41 18.84 -21.00
CA LEU A 553 4.12 18.62 -19.74
C LEU A 553 3.46 17.49 -18.93
N TYR A 554 2.12 17.42 -18.92
CA TYR A 554 1.45 16.30 -18.29
C TYR A 554 1.71 14.98 -19.02
N ARG A 555 1.47 14.92 -20.33
CA ARG A 555 1.56 13.69 -21.13
C ARG A 555 2.96 13.08 -21.11
N ASP A 556 3.99 13.91 -21.28
CA ASP A 556 5.35 13.43 -21.55
C ASP A 556 6.24 13.41 -20.29
N PHE A 557 5.85 14.12 -19.22
CA PHE A 557 6.53 14.11 -17.93
C PHE A 557 5.66 13.57 -16.78
N VAL A 558 4.63 14.31 -16.32
CA VAL A 558 3.94 13.98 -15.04
C VAL A 558 3.14 12.68 -15.11
N GLY A 559 2.33 12.52 -16.15
CA GLY A 559 1.53 11.34 -16.48
C GLY A 559 2.36 10.08 -16.73
N LYS A 560 3.65 10.24 -17.02
CA LYS A 560 4.63 9.17 -17.21
C LYS A 560 5.34 8.83 -15.89
N TYR A 561 6.05 9.80 -15.32
CA TYR A 561 7.05 9.57 -14.27
C TYR A 561 6.55 9.74 -12.82
N CYS A 562 5.44 10.46 -12.61
CA CYS A 562 4.96 10.81 -11.27
C CYS A 562 3.58 10.21 -10.95
N ARG A 563 2.67 10.26 -11.94
CA ARG A 563 1.23 10.00 -11.79
C ARG A 563 0.89 8.75 -10.99
N LEU A 564 1.45 7.59 -11.36
CA LEU A 564 1.04 6.30 -10.83
C LEU A 564 1.04 6.26 -9.29
N CYS A 565 2.13 6.75 -8.68
CA CYS A 565 2.26 6.81 -7.22
C CYS A 565 1.54 8.01 -6.62
N HIS A 566 1.56 9.16 -7.30
CA HIS A 566 1.02 10.41 -6.78
C HIS A 566 -0.51 10.42 -6.67
N MET A 567 -1.25 9.78 -7.57
CA MET A 567 -2.72 9.67 -7.46
C MET A 567 -3.19 8.92 -6.19
N ALA A 568 -2.35 8.10 -5.57
CA ALA A 568 -2.68 7.45 -4.30
C ALA A 568 -2.44 8.36 -3.07
N GLN A 569 -1.86 9.55 -3.26
CA GLN A 569 -1.48 10.46 -2.19
C GLN A 569 -2.59 11.48 -1.84
N ALA A 570 -2.33 12.23 -0.77
CA ALA A 570 -3.21 13.31 -0.31
C ALA A 570 -3.32 14.46 -1.34
N PRO A 571 -4.42 15.26 -1.32
CA PRO A 571 -4.71 16.31 -2.31
C PRO A 571 -3.62 17.36 -2.55
N ARG A 572 -2.63 17.49 -1.66
CA ARG A 572 -1.51 18.43 -1.80
C ARG A 572 -0.47 17.99 -2.85
N ILE A 573 -0.43 16.70 -3.20
CA ILE A 573 0.58 16.14 -4.12
C ILE A 573 -0.02 15.06 -5.04
N ASP A 574 -1.32 15.13 -5.37
CA ASP A 574 -1.95 14.16 -6.27
C ASP A 574 -1.77 14.46 -7.77
N PHE A 575 -1.39 15.71 -8.08
CA PHE A 575 -1.12 16.22 -9.42
C PHE A 575 -2.33 16.12 -10.38
N GLU A 576 -3.57 16.26 -9.88
CA GLU A 576 -4.76 16.49 -10.73
C GLU A 576 -4.77 17.89 -11.39
N THR A 577 -3.93 18.82 -10.92
CA THR A 577 -3.78 20.16 -11.52
C THR A 577 -2.31 20.57 -11.65
N TYR A 578 -2.03 21.42 -12.66
CA TYR A 578 -0.72 22.05 -12.84
C TYR A 578 -0.29 22.86 -11.61
N ASP A 579 -1.22 23.63 -11.02
CA ASP A 579 -0.95 24.41 -9.80
C ASP A 579 -0.60 23.52 -8.61
N ASN A 580 -1.18 22.32 -8.49
CA ASN A 580 -0.81 21.37 -7.44
C ASN A 580 0.63 20.87 -7.62
N PHE A 581 1.00 20.48 -8.85
CA PHE A 581 2.37 20.10 -9.17
C PHE A 581 3.36 21.24 -8.87
N LYS A 582 3.06 22.47 -9.30
CA LYS A 582 3.86 23.66 -9.03
C LYS A 582 4.01 23.95 -7.52
N GLN A 583 2.92 23.86 -6.75
CA GLN A 583 2.91 24.07 -5.30
C GLN A 583 3.61 22.96 -4.49
N SER A 584 3.86 21.80 -5.09
CA SER A 584 4.68 20.73 -4.47
C SER A 584 6.18 21.06 -4.40
N ALA A 585 6.61 22.17 -5.03
CA ALA A 585 8.01 22.57 -5.20
C ALA A 585 8.84 21.46 -5.87
N PRO A 586 8.53 21.07 -7.12
CA PRO A 586 9.07 19.88 -7.77
C PRO A 586 10.60 19.92 -7.89
N THR A 587 11.18 21.12 -8.06
CA THR A 587 12.62 21.39 -8.01
C THR A 587 13.29 20.92 -6.72
N ALA A 588 12.63 21.04 -5.57
CA ALA A 588 13.18 20.57 -4.30
C ALA A 588 13.21 19.03 -4.25
N ALA A 589 12.11 18.38 -4.66
CA ALA A 589 12.02 16.92 -4.68
C ALA A 589 12.96 16.29 -5.71
N ILE A 590 12.96 16.80 -6.95
CA ILE A 590 13.70 16.26 -8.10
C ILE A 590 15.18 16.70 -8.06
N CYS A 591 15.45 18.00 -8.00
CA CYS A 591 16.77 18.57 -8.26
C CYS A 591 17.60 18.91 -7.00
N ARG A 592 17.05 18.76 -5.79
CA ARG A 592 17.78 19.10 -4.55
C ARG A 592 17.87 17.95 -3.55
N PHE A 593 16.80 17.20 -3.33
CA PHE A 593 16.73 16.23 -2.23
C PHE A 593 16.53 14.77 -2.66
N GLY A 594 16.15 14.49 -3.91
CA GLY A 594 15.88 13.13 -4.39
C GLY A 594 14.71 12.43 -3.67
N THR A 595 13.78 13.20 -3.06
CA THR A 595 12.81 12.71 -2.07
C THR A 595 11.59 12.04 -2.69
N MET A 596 11.82 10.99 -3.47
CA MET A 596 10.79 10.06 -3.94
C MET A 596 11.32 8.63 -3.68
N PRO A 597 10.72 7.86 -2.76
CA PRO A 597 11.07 6.45 -2.54
C PRO A 597 10.56 5.60 -3.72
N HIS A 598 11.27 4.51 -4.08
CA HIS A 598 10.94 3.65 -5.23
C HIS A 598 10.98 4.39 -6.59
N ALA A 599 11.89 5.33 -6.74
CA ALA A 599 11.92 6.21 -7.92
C ALA A 599 13.07 5.90 -8.90
N GLN A 600 13.75 4.75 -8.77
CA GLN A 600 14.84 4.38 -9.68
C GLN A 600 14.39 4.37 -11.15
N GLY A 601 13.23 3.79 -11.44
CA GLY A 601 12.67 3.74 -12.78
C GLY A 601 12.46 5.11 -13.40
N PRO A 602 11.77 6.05 -12.71
CA PRO A 602 11.62 7.42 -13.15
C PRO A 602 12.96 8.16 -13.29
N TYR A 603 13.79 8.28 -12.25
CA TYR A 603 15.03 9.07 -12.34
C TYR A 603 16.00 8.53 -13.39
N GLY A 604 16.11 7.21 -13.59
CA GLY A 604 16.92 6.64 -14.66
C GLY A 604 16.45 6.99 -16.08
N HIS A 605 15.19 7.40 -16.24
CA HIS A 605 14.67 7.99 -17.49
C HIS A 605 14.82 9.52 -17.51
N LEU A 606 14.92 10.18 -16.35
CA LEU A 606 15.22 11.62 -16.27
C LEU A 606 16.70 11.90 -16.56
N GLU A 607 17.63 11.06 -16.09
CA GLU A 607 19.07 11.18 -16.40
C GLU A 607 19.38 11.01 -17.90
N THR A 608 18.53 10.29 -18.63
CA THR A 608 18.66 9.99 -20.07
C THR A 608 17.64 10.76 -20.93
N GLY A 609 16.81 11.61 -20.31
CA GLY A 609 15.59 12.14 -20.88
C GLY A 609 15.82 13.28 -21.87
N ARG A 610 15.53 13.04 -23.16
CA ARG A 610 15.29 14.12 -24.13
C ARG A 610 13.81 14.52 -24.10
N PHE A 611 13.52 15.68 -23.56
CA PHE A 611 12.20 16.30 -23.60
C PHE A 611 12.03 17.12 -24.89
N SER A 612 10.79 17.45 -25.26
CA SER A 612 10.56 18.51 -26.25
C SER A 612 11.07 19.84 -25.70
N SER A 613 11.39 20.80 -26.58
CA SER A 613 11.83 22.14 -26.16
C SER A 613 10.83 22.78 -25.20
N GLN A 614 9.54 22.77 -25.57
CA GLN A 614 8.42 23.25 -24.75
C GLN A 614 8.38 22.62 -23.36
N VAL A 615 8.38 21.29 -23.26
CA VAL A 615 8.37 20.60 -21.94
C VAL A 615 9.64 20.94 -21.14
N GLY A 616 10.78 21.08 -21.83
CA GLY A 616 12.03 21.55 -21.25
C GLY A 616 11.97 22.99 -20.71
N ASP A 617 11.26 23.89 -21.39
CA ASP A 617 11.06 25.28 -20.98
C ASP A 617 10.06 25.42 -19.83
N GLU A 618 8.97 24.65 -19.83
CA GLU A 618 8.04 24.57 -18.70
C GLU A 618 8.72 24.01 -17.45
N LEU A 619 9.53 22.94 -17.59
CA LEU A 619 10.35 22.40 -16.50
C LEU A 619 11.37 23.44 -16.00
N ARG A 620 12.03 24.19 -16.89
CA ARG A 620 12.90 25.32 -16.51
C ARG A 620 12.14 26.43 -15.76
N ALA A 621 10.93 26.78 -16.19
CA ALA A 621 10.09 27.79 -15.55
C ALA A 621 9.59 27.37 -14.15
N LEU A 622 9.44 26.05 -13.90
CA LEU A 622 9.21 25.47 -12.58
C LEU A 622 10.50 25.35 -11.73
N GLY A 623 11.67 25.63 -12.31
CA GLY A 623 12.99 25.55 -11.69
C GLY A 623 13.68 24.18 -11.80
N VAL A 624 13.08 23.21 -12.50
CA VAL A 624 13.54 21.81 -12.61
C VAL A 624 14.64 21.68 -13.68
N SER A 625 15.69 22.50 -13.58
CA SER A 625 16.74 22.62 -14.60
C SER A 625 17.74 21.46 -14.62
N CYS A 626 17.83 20.65 -13.56
CA CYS A 626 18.86 19.61 -13.44
C CYS A 626 18.71 18.43 -14.42
N ILE A 627 17.50 18.19 -14.93
CA ILE A 627 17.13 17.04 -15.77
C ILE A 627 17.15 17.32 -17.27
N ASN A 628 17.46 18.55 -17.71
CA ASN A 628 17.49 18.90 -19.13
C ASN A 628 18.87 19.40 -19.56
N LYS A 629 19.81 18.45 -19.69
CA LYS A 629 21.17 18.68 -20.19
C LYS A 629 21.22 18.48 -21.72
N SER A 630 20.58 19.42 -22.43
CA SER A 630 20.62 19.56 -23.89
C SER A 630 21.39 20.83 -24.28
#